data_AF-A0A7Z9PTJ7-F1
#
_entry.id   AF-A0A7Z9PTJ7-F1
#
_cell.length_a   1.000
_cell.length_b   1.000
_cell.length_c   1.000
_cell.angle_alpha   90.00
_cell.angle_beta   90.00
_cell.angle_gamma   90.00
#
_symmetry.space_group_name_H-M   'P 1'
#
loop_
_entity.id
_entity.type
_entity.pdbx_description
1 polymer ?
#
loop_
_entity_poly.entity_id
_entity_poly.type
_entity_poly.pdbx_seq_one_letter_code
_entity_poly.pdbx_strand_id
1 'polypeptide(L)'
;MNESQTVCPRCRLAMNKVTFRRWEVQLCPRCEGTFYDQQTLDTLLQQPDLRLSYLRPALLPNLSSPHPEEVDRARIPCPQCHQEMTREGYSEETPLLVDRCKSCCSIWLDDGELGHLFEERVKKHPHPRPGFVEGLRRLVGMTPRVSTRTAPQE
;
A
#
# COMPACT_ATOMS: atom_id res chain seq x y z
N MET A 1 -26.83 -0.14 -14.30
CA MET A 1 -26.05 0.30 -13.12
C MET A 1 -24.85 1.02 -13.69
N ASN A 2 -24.80 2.35 -13.56
CA ASN A 2 -23.73 3.14 -14.16
C ASN A 2 -22.53 3.05 -13.21
N GLU A 3 -21.57 2.19 -13.52
CA GLU A 3 -20.30 2.14 -12.77
C GLU A 3 -19.54 3.42 -13.08
N SER A 4 -19.64 4.41 -12.19
CA SER A 4 -18.88 5.66 -12.30
C SER A 4 -17.39 5.33 -12.24
N GLN A 5 -16.73 5.40 -13.39
CA GLN A 5 -15.30 5.14 -13.51
C GLN A 5 -14.52 6.21 -12.73
N THR A 6 -13.80 5.79 -11.70
CA THR A 6 -13.00 6.70 -10.86
C THR A 6 -11.83 7.27 -11.67
N VAL A 7 -11.63 8.58 -11.61
CA VAL A 7 -10.56 9.29 -12.33
C VAL A 7 -9.48 9.71 -11.32
N CYS A 8 -8.21 9.47 -11.68
CA CYS A 8 -7.08 9.90 -10.86
C CYS A 8 -7.04 11.43 -10.77
N PRO A 9 -6.98 12.02 -9.57
CA PRO A 9 -7.03 13.47 -9.42
C PRO A 9 -5.71 14.16 -9.77
N ARG A 10 -4.58 13.42 -9.75
CA ARG A 10 -3.26 13.91 -10.18
C ARG A 10 -3.10 13.86 -11.70
N CYS A 11 -3.46 12.73 -12.31
CA CYS A 11 -3.19 12.45 -13.72
C CYS A 11 -4.37 12.70 -14.66
N ARG A 12 -5.60 12.79 -14.13
CA ARG A 12 -6.86 12.83 -14.89
C ARG A 12 -7.07 11.64 -15.83
N LEU A 13 -6.51 10.49 -15.46
CA LEU A 13 -6.66 9.22 -16.17
C LEU A 13 -7.67 8.33 -15.45
N ALA A 14 -8.38 7.50 -16.20
CA ALA A 14 -9.20 6.43 -15.63
C ALA A 14 -8.33 5.52 -14.75
N MET A 15 -8.84 5.19 -13.57
CA MET A 15 -8.17 4.30 -12.63
C MET A 15 -8.52 2.84 -12.92
N ASN A 16 -7.57 1.96 -12.64
CA ASN A 16 -7.77 0.53 -12.70
C ASN A 16 -8.37 0.06 -11.38
N LYS A 17 -9.52 -0.61 -11.43
CA LYS A 17 -10.05 -1.34 -10.28
C LYS A 17 -9.22 -2.59 -10.04
N VAL A 18 -8.56 -2.66 -8.89
CA VAL A 18 -7.74 -3.78 -8.45
C VAL A 18 -8.42 -4.45 -7.27
N THR A 19 -8.77 -5.72 -7.41
CA THR A 19 -9.31 -6.53 -6.31
C THR A 19 -8.22 -7.47 -5.79
N PHE A 20 -8.04 -7.54 -4.48
CA PHE A 20 -7.22 -8.57 -3.83
C PHE A 20 -7.86 -9.02 -2.52
N ARG A 21 -7.99 -10.34 -2.36
CA ARG A 21 -8.81 -10.96 -1.31
C ARG A 21 -10.23 -10.37 -1.33
N ARG A 22 -10.57 -9.55 -0.34
CA ARG A 22 -11.89 -8.91 -0.17
C ARG A 22 -11.88 -7.40 -0.44
N TRP A 23 -10.70 -6.83 -0.69
CA TRP A 23 -10.55 -5.39 -0.84
C TRP A 23 -10.55 -5.02 -2.31
N GLU A 24 -11.24 -3.92 -2.60
CA GLU A 24 -11.27 -3.30 -3.91
C GLU A 24 -10.61 -1.93 -3.77
N VAL A 25 -9.61 -1.68 -4.61
CA VAL A 25 -8.79 -0.46 -4.58
C VAL A 25 -8.71 0.08 -5.99
N GLN A 26 -8.78 1.39 -6.13
CA GLN A 26 -8.54 2.03 -7.43
C GLN A 26 -7.05 2.40 -7.49
N LEU A 27 -6.38 2.06 -8.58
CA LEU A 27 -4.98 2.37 -8.83
C LEU A 27 -4.81 3.21 -10.10
N CYS A 28 -4.06 4.30 -10.01
CA CYS A 28 -3.64 5.05 -11.19
C CYS A 28 -2.53 4.30 -11.93
N PRO A 29 -2.68 4.00 -13.24
CA PRO A 29 -1.65 3.30 -14.01
C PRO A 29 -0.41 4.17 -14.34
N ARG A 30 -0.45 5.47 -14.04
CA ARG A 30 0.62 6.44 -14.39
C ARG A 30 1.41 6.91 -13.19
N CYS A 31 0.75 7.48 -12.19
CA CYS A 31 1.41 8.00 -11.00
C CYS A 31 1.32 7.05 -9.81
N GLU A 32 0.78 5.85 -10.01
CA GLU A 32 0.72 4.79 -8.98
C GLU A 32 -0.09 5.14 -7.72
N GLY A 33 -0.70 6.32 -7.67
CA GLY A 33 -1.58 6.73 -6.58
C GLY A 33 -2.79 5.80 -6.45
N THR A 34 -3.21 5.57 -5.21
CA THR A 34 -4.25 4.62 -4.85
C THR A 34 -5.37 5.30 -4.07
N PHE A 35 -6.60 4.79 -4.24
CA PHE A 35 -7.79 5.34 -3.62
C PHE A 35 -8.58 4.26 -2.89
N TYR A 36 -8.96 4.57 -1.66
CA TYR A 36 -9.61 3.66 -0.71
C TYR A 36 -10.82 4.34 -0.07
N ASP A 37 -11.86 3.59 0.23
CA ASP A 37 -12.71 3.95 1.36
C ASP A 37 -11.95 3.73 2.68
N GLN A 38 -12.35 4.43 3.74
CA GLN A 38 -11.66 4.38 5.02
C GLN A 38 -11.60 2.96 5.60
N GLN A 39 -12.70 2.22 5.55
CA GLN A 39 -12.79 0.89 6.16
C GLN A 39 -11.86 -0.10 5.44
N THR A 40 -11.75 -0.01 4.11
CA THR A 40 -10.83 -0.80 3.30
C THR A 40 -9.38 -0.54 3.71
N LEU A 41 -8.95 0.72 3.81
CA LEU A 41 -7.57 1.03 4.21
C LEU A 41 -7.28 0.61 5.65
N ASP A 42 -8.18 0.89 6.60
CA ASP A 42 -8.01 0.53 8.01
C ASP A 42 -7.91 -1.00 8.18
N THR A 43 -8.81 -1.76 7.55
CA THR A 43 -8.80 -3.23 7.66
C THR A 43 -7.60 -3.85 6.97
N LEU A 44 -7.11 -3.25 5.89
CA LEU A 44 -5.87 -3.62 5.21
C LEU A 44 -4.67 -3.38 6.12
N LEU A 45 -4.55 -2.17 6.66
CA LEU A 45 -3.54 -1.82 7.65
C LEU A 45 -3.73 -2.52 8.99
N GLN A 46 -4.70 -3.40 9.21
CA GLN A 46 -4.80 -4.22 10.42
C GLN A 46 -4.39 -5.68 10.20
N GLN A 47 -4.14 -6.10 8.97
CA GLN A 47 -3.81 -7.49 8.69
C GLN A 47 -2.43 -7.89 9.24
N PRO A 48 -2.33 -8.91 10.11
CA PRO A 48 -1.10 -9.30 10.80
C PRO A 48 -0.09 -9.98 9.87
N ASP A 49 -0.57 -10.67 8.84
CA ASP A 49 0.25 -11.42 7.88
C ASP A 49 0.45 -10.65 6.58
N LEU A 50 0.22 -9.34 6.57
CA LEU A 50 0.28 -8.54 5.35
C LEU A 50 1.72 -8.29 4.96
N ARG A 51 2.34 -9.36 4.46
CA ARG A 51 3.59 -9.32 3.74
C ARG A 51 3.34 -8.60 2.43
N LEU A 52 4.31 -7.79 2.00
CA LEU A 52 4.36 -7.20 0.67
C LEU A 52 4.08 -8.24 -0.44
N SER A 53 4.46 -9.50 -0.22
CA SER A 53 4.18 -10.63 -1.12
C SER A 53 2.70 -10.93 -1.34
N TYR A 54 1.80 -10.55 -0.42
CA TYR A 54 0.36 -10.81 -0.52
C TYR A 54 -0.44 -9.69 -1.18
N LEU A 55 0.13 -8.49 -1.34
CA LEU A 55 -0.57 -7.33 -1.89
C LEU A 55 -0.79 -7.35 -3.41
N ARG A 56 -0.53 -8.50 -4.05
CA ARG A 56 -0.47 -8.70 -5.52
C ARG A 56 0.56 -7.80 -6.20
N PRO A 57 1.06 -8.19 -7.39
CA PRO A 57 1.87 -7.31 -8.23
C PRO A 57 1.17 -5.97 -8.57
N ALA A 58 -0.14 -5.89 -8.44
CA ALA A 58 -0.92 -4.71 -8.81
C ALA A 58 -0.70 -3.52 -7.87
N LEU A 59 -0.58 -3.72 -6.55
CA LEU A 59 -0.27 -2.61 -5.62
C LEU A 59 1.24 -2.43 -5.40
N LEU A 60 2.05 -3.35 -5.94
CA LEU A 60 3.50 -3.30 -5.85
C LEU A 60 4.12 -1.97 -6.30
N PRO A 61 3.61 -1.27 -7.34
CA PRO A 61 4.15 0.02 -7.73
C PRO A 61 4.09 1.04 -6.59
N ASN A 62 2.91 1.28 -6.00
CA ASN A 62 2.78 2.21 -4.87
C ASN A 62 3.59 1.75 -3.64
N LEU A 63 3.65 0.45 -3.37
CA LEU A 63 4.40 -0.10 -2.24
C LEU A 63 5.92 0.05 -2.37
N SER A 64 6.43 0.04 -3.60
CA SER A 64 7.86 0.02 -3.88
C SER A 64 8.39 1.38 -4.30
N SER A 65 7.49 2.29 -4.67
CA SER A 65 7.85 3.66 -5.03
C SER A 65 8.44 4.36 -3.80
N PRO A 66 9.61 5.00 -3.95
CA PRO A 66 10.17 5.81 -2.88
C PRO A 66 9.20 6.95 -2.61
N HIS A 67 8.66 7.04 -1.39
CA HIS A 67 7.87 8.20 -1.00
C HIS A 67 8.78 9.44 -1.05
N PRO A 68 8.51 10.42 -1.93
CA PRO A 68 9.29 11.66 -1.95
C PRO A 68 9.22 12.33 -0.57
N GLU A 69 10.24 13.12 -0.22
CA GLU A 69 10.10 14.04 0.92
C GLU A 69 8.80 14.83 0.78
N GLU A 70 8.14 15.12 1.90
CA GLU A 70 6.88 15.87 1.92
C GLU A 70 7.10 17.29 1.36
N VAL A 71 6.97 17.43 0.05
CA VAL A 71 6.90 18.71 -0.65
C VAL A 71 5.45 19.17 -0.60
N ASP A 72 5.20 20.47 -0.47
CA ASP A 72 3.87 21.07 -0.49
C ASP A 72 3.09 20.61 -1.74
N ARG A 73 2.25 19.57 -1.58
CA ARG A 73 1.47 18.98 -2.67
C ARG A 73 0.19 19.77 -2.82
N ALA A 74 -0.12 20.20 -4.05
CA ALA A 74 -1.38 20.86 -4.35
C ALA A 74 -2.58 20.02 -3.88
N ARG A 75 -3.61 20.68 -3.34
CA ARG A 75 -4.86 20.01 -2.96
C ARG A 75 -5.53 19.37 -4.17
N ILE A 76 -6.21 18.25 -3.92
CA ILE A 76 -6.86 17.43 -4.96
C ILE A 76 -8.37 17.29 -4.72
N PRO A 77 -9.17 17.18 -5.79
CA PRO A 77 -10.58 16.80 -5.65
C PRO A 77 -10.70 15.30 -5.34
N CYS A 78 -11.67 14.95 -4.50
CA CYS A 78 -12.00 13.57 -4.20
C CYS A 78 -12.49 12.83 -5.46
N PRO A 79 -11.90 11.68 -5.84
CA PRO A 79 -12.33 10.92 -7.00
C PRO A 79 -13.77 10.38 -6.94
N GLN A 80 -14.37 10.33 -5.75
CA GLN A 80 -15.74 9.84 -5.54
C GLN A 80 -16.79 10.96 -5.53
N CYS A 81 -16.57 12.03 -4.75
CA CYS A 81 -17.57 13.09 -4.55
C CYS A 81 -17.14 14.47 -5.06
N HIS A 82 -15.93 14.58 -5.63
CA HIS A 82 -15.36 15.81 -6.20
C HIS A 82 -15.13 16.98 -5.23
N GLN A 83 -15.37 16.79 -3.93
CA GLN A 83 -15.03 17.77 -2.91
C GLN A 83 -13.52 17.83 -2.69
N GLU A 84 -12.99 19.01 -2.36
CA GLU A 84 -11.56 19.18 -2.07
C GLU A 84 -11.16 18.28 -0.88
N MET A 85 -10.04 17.57 -1.03
CA MET A 85 -9.47 16.73 0.03
C MET A 85 -8.53 17.56 0.91
N THR A 86 -8.48 17.21 2.19
CA THR A 86 -7.58 17.81 3.17
C THR A 86 -6.36 16.91 3.33
N ARG A 87 -5.15 17.48 3.18
CA ARG A 87 -3.91 16.77 3.45
C ARG A 87 -3.58 16.86 4.94
N GLU A 88 -3.58 15.73 5.62
CA GLU A 88 -3.47 15.63 7.09
C GLU A 88 -2.84 14.30 7.53
N GLY A 89 -2.39 14.21 8.78
CA GLY A 89 -1.86 12.96 9.33
C GLY A 89 -2.89 11.82 9.27
N TYR A 90 -2.46 10.61 8.90
CA TYR A 90 -3.34 9.45 8.79
C TYR A 90 -4.00 9.10 10.13
N SER A 91 -3.25 9.17 11.24
CA SER A 91 -3.77 9.08 12.61
C SER A 91 -2.86 9.83 13.59
N GLU A 92 -3.31 10.02 14.84
CA GLU A 92 -2.47 10.59 15.91
C GLU A 92 -1.18 9.80 16.11
N GLU A 93 -1.28 8.48 15.99
CA GLU A 93 -0.12 7.61 16.10
C GLU A 93 0.74 7.68 14.84
N THR A 94 0.15 7.76 13.65
CA THR A 94 0.83 7.68 12.34
C THR A 94 0.78 9.03 11.64
N PRO A 95 1.79 9.90 11.84
CA PRO A 95 1.78 11.29 11.37
C PRO A 95 2.03 11.42 9.86
N LEU A 96 2.09 10.32 9.10
CA LEU A 96 2.20 10.37 7.65
C LEU A 96 1.03 11.15 7.06
N LEU A 97 1.33 12.14 6.22
CA LEU A 97 0.31 12.95 5.56
C LEU A 97 -0.36 12.14 4.45
N VAL A 98 -1.69 12.15 4.43
CA VAL A 98 -2.53 11.55 3.40
C VAL A 98 -3.60 12.55 2.98
N ASP A 99 -4.13 12.40 1.78
CA ASP A 99 -5.28 13.20 1.34
C ASP A 99 -6.58 12.52 1.78
N ARG A 100 -7.35 13.18 2.67
CA ARG A 100 -8.63 12.68 3.18
C ARG A 100 -9.79 13.54 2.71
N CYS A 101 -10.83 12.90 2.18
CA CYS A 101 -12.09 13.57 1.90
C CYS A 101 -12.95 13.66 3.17
N LYS A 102 -13.30 14.87 3.61
CA LYS A 102 -14.17 15.07 4.78
C LYS A 102 -15.64 14.75 4.53
N SER A 103 -16.08 14.70 3.27
CA SER A 103 -17.48 14.46 2.93
C SER A 103 -17.84 12.98 2.82
N CYS A 104 -16.95 12.15 2.27
CA CYS A 104 -17.20 10.71 2.09
C CYS A 104 -16.19 9.80 2.79
N CYS A 105 -15.30 10.39 3.60
CA CYS A 105 -14.27 9.70 4.39
C CYS A 105 -13.24 8.91 3.58
N SER A 106 -13.28 8.94 2.25
CA SER A 106 -12.31 8.26 1.39
C SER A 106 -10.90 8.84 1.56
N ILE A 107 -9.90 8.01 1.29
CA ILE A 107 -8.49 8.34 1.42
C ILE A 107 -7.81 8.14 0.08
N TRP A 108 -7.03 9.13 -0.32
CA TRP A 108 -6.11 9.07 -1.45
C TRP A 108 -4.70 8.96 -0.90
N LEU A 109 -3.95 8.00 -1.44
CA LEU A 109 -2.52 7.83 -1.19
C LEU A 109 -1.78 8.09 -2.50
N ASP A 110 -0.86 9.04 -2.50
CA ASP A 110 0.07 9.22 -3.61
C ASP A 110 1.07 8.05 -3.69
N ASP A 111 1.93 8.06 -4.70
CA ASP A 111 3.03 7.11 -4.87
C ASP A 111 3.88 6.95 -3.60
N GLY A 112 4.17 5.70 -3.20
CA GLY A 112 5.01 5.41 -2.03
C GLY A 112 4.31 5.50 -0.67
N GLU A 113 3.23 6.27 -0.54
CA GLU A 113 2.56 6.52 0.73
C GLU A 113 2.00 5.24 1.38
N LEU A 114 1.48 4.29 0.59
CA LEU A 114 1.01 3.03 1.13
C LEU A 114 2.16 2.22 1.74
N GLY A 115 3.32 2.18 1.07
CA GLY A 115 4.52 1.52 1.58
C GLY A 115 4.95 2.13 2.91
N HIS A 116 4.97 3.46 2.99
CA HIS A 116 5.35 4.18 4.19
C HIS A 116 4.36 3.95 5.35
N LEU A 117 3.05 3.89 5.10
CA LEU A 117 2.06 3.51 6.13
C LEU A 117 2.33 2.11 6.70
N PHE A 118 2.73 1.16 5.85
CA PHE A 118 3.10 -0.18 6.30
C PHE A 118 4.37 -0.19 7.15
N GLU A 119 5.39 0.56 6.75
CA GLU A 119 6.63 0.68 7.52
C GLU A 119 6.37 1.28 8.91
N GLU A 120 5.61 2.38 8.98
CA GLU A 120 5.22 3.00 10.25
C GLU A 120 4.45 2.05 11.15
N ARG A 121 3.59 1.23 10.56
CA ARG A 121 2.87 0.19 11.31
C ARG A 121 3.81 -0.89 11.84
N VAL A 122 4.73 -1.40 11.02
CA VAL A 122 5.66 -2.48 11.42
C VAL A 122 6.60 -1.98 12.52
N LYS A 123 7.07 -0.74 12.45
CA LYS A 123 7.89 -0.11 13.52
C LYS A 123 7.17 -0.14 14.87
N LYS A 124 5.87 0.14 14.90
CA LYS A 124 5.05 0.14 16.12
C LYS A 124 4.61 -1.25 16.57
N HIS A 125 4.49 -2.20 15.64
CA HIS A 125 4.10 -3.58 15.92
C HIS A 125 5.15 -4.58 15.38
N PRO A 126 6.35 -4.64 15.99
CA PRO A 126 7.54 -5.32 15.44
C PRO A 126 7.48 -6.86 15.43
N HIS A 127 6.34 -7.49 15.74
CA HIS A 127 6.21 -8.95 15.79
C HIS A 127 5.34 -9.49 14.65
N PRO A 128 5.94 -9.96 13.54
CA PRO A 128 5.29 -10.96 12.71
C PRO A 128 5.29 -12.30 13.46
N ARG A 129 4.18 -13.04 13.42
CA ARG A 129 4.12 -14.40 13.98
C ARG A 129 5.26 -15.27 13.39
N PRO A 130 5.86 -16.18 14.17
CA PRO A 130 6.98 -17.01 13.71
C PRO A 130 6.68 -17.70 12.38
N GLY A 131 7.55 -17.51 11.39
CA GLY A 131 7.37 -17.96 10.00
C GLY A 131 7.73 -16.91 8.94
N PHE A 132 8.02 -15.67 9.35
CA PHE A 132 8.36 -14.53 8.49
C PHE A 132 9.57 -14.79 7.57
N VAL A 133 10.72 -15.16 8.15
CA VAL A 133 11.98 -15.40 7.42
C VAL A 133 11.88 -16.63 6.49
N GLU A 134 11.18 -17.67 6.94
CA GLU A 134 11.02 -18.93 6.20
C GLU A 134 10.19 -18.75 4.92
N GLY A 135 9.13 -17.93 4.99
CA GLY A 135 8.31 -17.62 3.82
C GLY A 135 9.00 -16.68 2.82
N LEU A 136 9.88 -15.79 3.29
CA LEU A 136 10.70 -14.94 2.41
C LEU A 136 11.70 -15.79 1.61
N ARG A 137 12.42 -16.72 2.25
CA ARG A 137 13.34 -17.66 1.57
C ARG A 137 12.67 -18.48 0.45
N ARG A 138 11.43 -18.89 0.66
CA ARG A 138 10.65 -19.66 -0.34
C ARG A 138 10.18 -18.79 -1.52
N LEU A 139 9.91 -17.51 -1.29
CA LEU A 139 9.33 -16.62 -2.30
C LEU A 139 10.38 -16.10 -3.30
N VAL A 140 11.64 -15.90 -2.88
CA VAL A 140 12.73 -15.42 -3.76
C VAL A 140 13.48 -16.56 -4.47
N GLY A 141 13.01 -17.82 -4.37
CA GLY A 141 13.68 -18.97 -4.99
C GLY A 141 15.09 -19.26 -4.44
N MET A 142 15.50 -18.60 -3.36
CA MET A 142 16.78 -18.80 -2.71
C MET A 142 16.68 -20.03 -1.80
N THR A 143 16.73 -21.22 -2.37
CA THR A 143 17.02 -22.41 -1.58
C THR A 143 18.38 -22.21 -0.89
N PRO A 144 18.51 -22.44 0.43
CA PRO A 144 19.82 -22.46 1.03
C PRO A 144 20.65 -23.51 0.28
N ARG A 145 21.77 -23.09 -0.32
CA ARG A 145 22.79 -24.05 -0.75
C ARG A 145 23.26 -24.75 0.52
N VAL A 146 22.72 -25.95 0.76
CA VAL A 146 23.39 -26.90 1.61
C VAL A 146 24.64 -27.30 0.83
N SER A 147 25.73 -26.56 1.03
CA SER A 147 27.06 -27.05 0.67
C SER A 147 27.32 -28.24 1.59
N THR A 148 26.97 -29.43 1.13
CA THR A 148 27.50 -30.66 1.69
C THR A 148 29.02 -30.61 1.49
N ARG A 149 29.75 -30.12 2.50
CA ARG A 149 31.17 -30.43 2.63
C ARG A 149 31.22 -31.90 2.97
N THR A 150 31.44 -32.74 1.96
CA THR A 150 31.90 -34.11 2.17
C THR A 150 33.22 -33.99 2.93
N ALA A 151 33.23 -34.42 4.20
CA ALA A 151 34.47 -34.62 4.93
C ALA A 151 35.28 -35.72 4.22
N PRO A 152 36.60 -35.58 4.02
CA PRO A 152 37.42 -36.70 3.60
C PRO A 152 37.40 -37.75 4.72
N GLN A 153 37.12 -39.00 4.35
CA GLN A 153 37.33 -40.15 5.21
C GLN A 153 38.84 -40.39 5.36
N GLU A 154 39.20 -40.91 6.53
CA GLU A 154 40.55 -41.18 7.04
C GLU A 154 41.43 -42.02 6.10
#